data_AF-A0A7Y0X894-F1
#
_entry.id   AF-A0A7Y0X894-F1
#
_cell.length_a   1.000
_cell.length_b   1.000
_cell.length_c   1.000
_cell.angle_alpha   90.00
_cell.angle_beta   90.00
_cell.angle_gamma   90.00
#
_symmetry.space_group_name_H-M   'P 1'
#
loop_
_entity.id
_entity.type
_entity.pdbx_description
1 polymer ?
#
loop_
_entity_poly.entity_id
_entity_poly.type
_entity_poly.pdbx_seq_one_letter_code
_entity_poly.pdbx_strand_id
1 'polypeptide(L)'
;ARLIVADPKRVDMAEHAELYMAHRPGTDVMLLNGVMQQIIKNGWYDQEFIEERVDGFDTLLQEVMSPAYNLDKVELVTGVKAEDIQAMARMIGTADRTAVYYSMGITQHTTGHDNVRSIANL
;
A
#
# COMPACT_ATOMS: atom_id res chain seq x y z
N ALA A 1 1.27 -5.59 -18.58
CA ALA A 1 0.88 -5.24 -17.20
C ALA A 1 2.13 -5.22 -16.34
N ARG A 2 2.17 -4.38 -15.30
CA ARG A 2 3.31 -4.30 -14.37
C ARG A 2 2.97 -5.16 -13.16
N LEU A 3 3.92 -5.95 -12.67
CA LEU A 3 3.73 -6.82 -11.51
C LEU A 3 4.53 -6.26 -10.33
N ILE A 4 3.85 -6.06 -9.20
CA ILE A 4 4.46 -5.71 -7.92
C ILE A 4 4.24 -6.89 -6.98
N VAL A 5 5.28 -7.33 -6.29
CA VAL A 5 5.21 -8.40 -5.28
C VAL A 5 5.71 -7.85 -3.95
N ALA A 6 4.81 -7.75 -2.98
CA ALA A 6 5.13 -7.42 -1.60
C ALA A 6 4.96 -8.68 -0.74
N ASP A 7 6.05 -9.38 -0.47
CA ASP A 7 6.05 -10.61 0.33
C ASP A 7 7.39 -10.73 1.09
N PRO A 8 7.38 -10.94 2.42
CA PRO A 8 8.60 -11.15 3.19
C PRO A 8 9.44 -12.34 2.68
N LYS A 9 8.81 -13.31 2.03
CA LYS A 9 9.47 -14.43 1.37
C LYS A 9 9.61 -14.15 -0.12
N ARG A 10 10.79 -14.43 -0.65
CA ARG A 10 11.01 -14.37 -2.09
C ARG A 10 10.40 -15.60 -2.75
N VAL A 11 9.15 -15.46 -3.18
CA VAL A 11 8.38 -16.48 -3.91
C VAL A 11 8.69 -16.45 -5.40
N ASP A 12 8.37 -17.51 -6.14
CA ASP A 12 8.64 -17.61 -7.59
C ASP A 12 8.10 -16.42 -8.40
N MET A 13 6.96 -15.85 -7.99
CA MET A 13 6.39 -14.65 -8.64
C MET A 13 7.29 -13.42 -8.56
N ALA A 14 8.18 -13.35 -7.55
CA ALA A 14 9.12 -12.24 -7.40
C ALA A 14 10.11 -12.16 -8.57
N GLU A 15 10.41 -13.27 -9.25
CA GLU A 15 11.29 -13.30 -10.43
C GLU A 15 10.68 -12.62 -11.66
N HIS A 16 9.35 -12.42 -11.64
CA HIS A 16 8.60 -11.76 -12.71
C HIS A 16 8.16 -10.35 -12.32
N ALA A 17 8.45 -9.91 -11.09
CA ALA A 17 8.03 -8.62 -10.58
C ALA A 17 8.92 -7.50 -11.13
N GLU A 18 8.30 -6.41 -11.55
CA GLU A 18 9.02 -5.16 -11.83
C GLU A 18 9.51 -4.51 -10.53
N LEU A 19 8.75 -4.69 -9.45
CA LEU A 19 9.15 -4.29 -8.10
C LEU A 19 8.85 -5.42 -7.12
N TYR A 20 9.88 -5.90 -6.45
CA TYR A 20 9.77 -6.83 -5.33
C TYR A 20 10.17 -6.12 -4.03
N MET A 21 9.31 -6.22 -3.02
CA MET A 21 9.57 -5.67 -1.69
C MET A 21 9.40 -6.77 -0.64
N ALA A 22 10.41 -6.92 0.20
CA ALA A 22 10.42 -7.82 1.34
C ALA A 22 10.17 -7.01 2.62
N HIS A 23 8.93 -6.58 2.85
CA HIS A 23 8.60 -5.89 4.10
C HIS A 23 8.69 -6.85 5.28
N ARG A 24 8.90 -6.31 6.48
CA ARG A 24 8.92 -7.10 7.71
C ARG A 24 7.54 -7.71 7.98
N PRO A 25 7.44 -8.98 8.38
CA PRO A 25 6.15 -9.60 8.68
C PRO A 25 5.32 -8.80 9.68
N GLY A 26 4.03 -8.60 9.38
CA GLY A 26 3.10 -7.87 10.25
C GLY A 26 3.17 -6.35 10.14
N THR A 27 3.93 -5.81 9.17
CA THR A 27 4.01 -4.36 8.91
C THR A 27 3.16 -3.91 7.71
N ASP A 28 2.20 -4.73 7.31
CA ASP A 28 1.37 -4.57 6.10
C ASP A 28 0.58 -3.25 6.10
N VAL A 29 -0.12 -2.94 7.21
CA VAL A 29 -0.87 -1.67 7.36
C VAL A 29 0.05 -0.47 7.23
N MET A 30 1.26 -0.54 7.81
CA MET A 30 2.24 0.55 7.74
C MET A 30 2.69 0.79 6.29
N LEU A 31 2.96 -0.29 5.54
CA LEU A 31 3.33 -0.22 4.13
C LEU A 31 2.19 0.36 3.29
N LEU A 32 0.97 -0.18 3.42
CA LEU A 32 -0.19 0.24 2.64
C LEU A 32 -0.57 1.70 2.91
N ASN A 33 -0.59 2.12 4.18
CA ASN A 33 -0.88 3.50 4.54
C ASN A 33 0.24 4.44 4.06
N GLY A 34 1.51 4.02 4.10
CA GLY A 34 2.62 4.76 3.51
C GLY A 34 2.46 4.99 2.00
N VAL A 35 2.03 3.94 1.28
CA VAL A 35 1.72 4.00 -0.16
C VAL A 35 0.54 4.94 -0.43
N MET A 36 -0.57 4.79 0.30
CA MET A 36 -1.73 5.69 0.19
C MET A 36 -1.34 7.14 0.45
N GLN A 37 -0.48 7.41 1.44
CA GLN A 37 -0.02 8.76 1.74
C GLN A 37 0.70 9.38 0.53
N GLN A 38 1.53 8.61 -0.18
CA GLN A 38 2.19 9.10 -1.38
C GLN A 38 1.20 9.33 -2.53
N ILE A 39 0.22 8.43 -2.73
CA ILE A 39 -0.82 8.62 -3.76
C ILE A 39 -1.61 9.92 -3.49
N ILE A 40 -2.02 10.14 -2.24
CA ILE A 40 -2.74 11.35 -1.81
C ILE A 40 -1.88 12.61 -2.00
N LYS A 41 -0.63 12.61 -1.53
CA LYS A 41 0.28 13.76 -1.64
C LYS A 41 0.52 14.18 -3.09
N ASN A 42 0.49 13.23 -4.02
CA ASN A 42 0.70 13.49 -5.44
C ASN A 42 -0.61 13.71 -6.23
N GLY A 43 -1.77 13.62 -5.58
CA GLY A 43 -3.08 13.80 -6.23
C GLY A 43 -3.39 12.71 -7.26
N TRP A 44 -2.92 11.48 -7.05
CA TRP A 44 -3.10 10.35 -7.97
C TRP A 44 -4.34 9.49 -7.67
N TYR A 45 -5.15 9.88 -6.70
CA TYR A 45 -6.40 9.18 -6.39
C TYR A 45 -7.54 9.68 -7.29
N ASP A 46 -8.51 8.82 -7.54
CA ASP A 46 -9.72 9.17 -8.30
C ASP A 46 -10.68 9.96 -7.40
N GLN A 47 -10.64 11.29 -7.54
CA GLN A 47 -11.47 12.19 -6.75
C GLN A 47 -12.97 12.03 -7.05
N GLU A 48 -13.35 11.84 -8.31
CA GLU A 48 -14.75 11.68 -8.71
C GLU A 48 -15.33 10.39 -8.14
N PHE A 49 -14.58 9.28 -8.23
CA PHE A 49 -14.98 8.02 -7.60
C PHE A 49 -15.15 8.15 -6.09
N ILE A 50 -14.23 8.85 -5.41
CA ILE A 50 -14.31 9.05 -3.96
C ILE A 50 -15.56 9.85 -3.59
N GLU A 51 -15.84 10.95 -4.28
CA GLU A 51 -17.00 11.80 -4.01
C GLU A 51 -18.34 11.07 -4.26
N GLU A 52 -18.40 10.20 -5.27
CA GLU A 52 -19.64 9.52 -5.64
C GLU A 52 -19.89 8.18 -4.95
N ARG A 53 -18.83 7.48 -4.53
CA ARG A 53 -18.89 6.05 -4.18
C ARG A 53 -18.28 5.69 -2.83
N VAL A 54 -17.58 6.62 -2.17
CA VAL A 54 -16.82 6.32 -0.94
C VAL A 54 -17.30 7.17 0.22
N ASP A 55 -17.62 6.50 1.33
CA ASP A 55 -17.91 7.16 2.60
C ASP A 55 -16.67 7.16 3.52
N GLY A 56 -16.52 8.23 4.32
CA GLY A 56 -15.50 8.30 5.36
C GLY A 56 -14.07 8.58 4.87
N PHE A 57 -13.90 9.08 3.65
CA PHE A 57 -12.60 9.44 3.09
C PHE A 57 -11.87 10.48 3.95
N ASP A 58 -12.56 11.47 4.53
CA ASP A 58 -11.94 12.47 5.41
C ASP A 58 -11.23 11.85 6.63
N THR A 59 -11.84 10.81 7.21
CA THR A 59 -11.25 10.08 8.34
C THR A 59 -9.99 9.34 7.90
N LEU A 60 -10.03 8.68 6.74
CA LEU A 60 -8.87 8.00 6.16
C LEU A 60 -7.76 9.01 5.85
N LEU A 61 -8.11 10.14 5.25
CA LEU A 61 -7.20 11.21 4.87
C LEU A 61 -6.47 11.75 6.09
N GLN A 62 -7.18 12.05 7.18
CA GLN A 62 -6.58 12.53 8.43
C GLN A 62 -5.60 11.51 9.02
N GLU A 63 -5.97 10.23 9.04
CA GLU A 63 -5.12 9.15 9.56
C GLU A 63 -3.87 8.99 8.68
N VAL A 64 -4.03 8.79 7.38
CA VAL A 64 -2.94 8.53 6.44
C VAL A 64 -1.99 9.72 6.30
N MET A 65 -2.50 10.95 6.43
CA MET A 65 -1.67 12.16 6.41
C MET A 65 -0.95 12.44 7.74
N SER A 66 -1.18 11.61 8.77
CA SER A 66 -0.43 11.66 10.02
C SER A 66 1.08 11.53 9.77
N PRO A 67 1.93 12.24 10.55
CA PRO A 67 3.38 12.05 10.51
C PRO A 67 3.83 10.63 10.82
N ALA A 68 2.95 9.75 11.31
CA ALA A 68 3.24 8.32 11.50
C ALA A 68 3.62 7.61 10.20
N TYR A 69 3.01 7.99 9.06
CA TYR A 69 3.20 7.35 7.76
C TYR A 69 4.18 8.08 6.84
N ASN A 70 4.96 9.02 7.37
CA ASN A 70 6.05 9.60 6.61
C ASN A 70 7.06 8.51 6.19
N LEU A 71 7.65 8.66 5.01
CA LEU A 71 8.47 7.62 4.38
C LEU A 71 9.65 7.17 5.25
N ASP A 72 10.28 8.07 6.01
CA ASP A 72 11.36 7.75 6.94
C ASP A 72 10.90 6.75 8.02
N LYS A 73 9.67 6.90 8.51
CA LYS A 73 9.09 5.99 9.50
C LYS A 73 8.59 4.70 8.87
N VAL A 74 7.96 4.78 7.70
CA VAL A 74 7.50 3.59 6.98
C VAL A 74 8.69 2.72 6.63
N GLU A 75 9.78 3.30 6.13
CA GLU A 75 11.03 2.59 5.87
C GLU A 75 11.62 1.99 7.14
N LEU A 76 11.67 2.77 8.23
CA LEU A 76 12.17 2.28 9.51
C LEU A 76 11.38 1.06 10.02
N VAL A 77 10.05 1.06 9.93
CA VAL A 77 9.17 0.00 10.45
C VAL A 77 9.12 -1.20 9.50
N THR A 78 8.86 -0.97 8.22
CA THR A 78 8.66 -2.03 7.21
C THR A 78 9.97 -2.62 6.72
N GLY A 79 11.09 -1.88 6.81
CA GLY A 79 12.36 -2.26 6.21
C GLY A 79 12.43 -2.11 4.69
N VAL A 80 11.38 -1.58 4.06
CA VAL A 80 11.33 -1.26 2.62
C VAL A 80 11.87 0.14 2.40
N LYS A 81 12.74 0.34 1.42
CA LYS A 81 13.31 1.67 1.13
C LYS A 81 12.21 2.67 0.76
N ALA A 82 12.35 3.92 1.20
CA ALA A 82 11.44 5.00 0.82
C ALA A 82 11.26 5.13 -0.69
N GLU A 83 12.33 4.93 -1.46
CA GLU A 83 12.33 4.96 -2.92
C GLU A 83 11.40 3.88 -3.53
N ASP A 84 11.42 2.67 -2.97
CA ASP A 84 10.58 1.56 -3.43
C ASP A 84 9.10 1.81 -3.07
N ILE A 85 8.83 2.39 -1.89
CA ILE A 85 7.47 2.78 -1.47
C ILE A 85 6.91 3.87 -2.40
N GLN A 86 7.72 4.88 -2.74
CA GLN A 86 7.35 5.91 -3.72
C GLN A 86 7.12 5.31 -5.11
N ALA A 87 7.97 4.37 -5.53
CA ALA A 87 7.82 3.67 -6.80
C ALA A 87 6.50 2.89 -6.83
N MET A 88 6.18 2.11 -5.79
CA MET A 88 4.92 1.40 -5.65
C MET A 88 3.71 2.35 -5.74
N ALA A 89 3.73 3.44 -4.99
CA ALA A 89 2.67 4.45 -5.01
C ALA A 89 2.47 5.05 -6.40
N ARG A 90 3.56 5.37 -7.10
CA ARG A 90 3.48 5.88 -8.47
C ARG A 90 2.92 4.85 -9.43
N MET A 91 3.37 3.60 -9.33
CA MET A 91 2.88 2.53 -10.19
C MET A 91 1.39 2.27 -10.02
N ILE A 92 0.89 2.32 -8.79
CA ILE A 92 -0.53 2.10 -8.47
C ILE A 92 -1.36 3.34 -8.84
N GLY A 93 -0.96 4.51 -8.36
CA GLY A 93 -1.74 5.75 -8.51
C GLY A 93 -1.81 6.28 -9.94
N THR A 94 -0.84 5.95 -10.80
CA THR A 94 -0.88 6.39 -12.22
C THR A 94 -1.30 5.29 -13.19
N ALA A 95 -1.75 4.13 -12.71
CA ALA A 95 -2.23 3.06 -13.57
C ALA A 95 -3.71 3.27 -13.91
N ASP A 96 -4.09 3.02 -15.16
CA ASP A 96 -5.52 3.08 -15.57
C ASP A 96 -6.37 2.07 -14.81
N ARG A 97 -5.77 0.91 -14.45
CA ARG A 97 -6.42 -0.18 -13.72
C ARG A 97 -5.40 -0.90 -12.85
N THR A 98 -5.78 -1.13 -11.60
CA THR A 98 -5.01 -1.92 -10.64
C THR A 98 -5.86 -3.08 -10.13
N ALA A 99 -5.26 -4.26 -9.98
CA ALA A 99 -5.87 -5.40 -9.34
C ALA A 99 -4.94 -5.90 -8.24
N VAL A 100 -5.48 -6.05 -7.03
CA VAL A 100 -4.72 -6.54 -5.87
C VAL A 100 -5.15 -7.98 -5.60
N TYR A 101 -4.17 -8.87 -5.49
CA TYR A 101 -4.37 -10.27 -5.15
C TYR A 101 -3.71 -10.55 -3.80
N TYR A 102 -4.48 -11.07 -2.85
CA TYR A 102 -3.97 -11.45 -1.53
C TYR A 102 -4.57 -12.77 -1.06
N SER A 103 -3.95 -13.39 -0.05
CA SER A 103 -4.40 -14.65 0.55
C SER A 103 -4.00 -14.70 2.02
N MET A 104 -3.54 -15.87 2.49
CA MET A 104 -3.25 -16.18 3.88
C MET A 104 -2.19 -15.28 4.53
N GLY A 105 -1.24 -14.75 3.75
CA GLY A 105 -0.23 -13.79 4.22
C GLY A 105 -0.80 -12.44 4.67
N ILE A 106 -2.07 -12.16 4.37
CA ILE A 106 -2.79 -10.96 4.81
C ILE A 106 -3.81 -11.31 5.89
N THR A 107 -4.55 -12.41 5.71
CA THR A 107 -5.71 -12.73 6.55
C THR A 107 -5.36 -13.46 7.85
N GLN A 108 -4.25 -14.22 7.90
CA GLN A 108 -3.88 -15.02 9.08
C GLN A 108 -3.01 -14.25 10.08
N HIS A 109 -3.38 -13.00 10.34
CA HIS A 109 -2.71 -12.10 11.28
C HIS A 109 -3.68 -11.74 12.40
N THR A 110 -3.17 -11.40 13.59
CA THR A 110 -4.00 -10.82 14.66
C THR A 110 -4.69 -9.53 14.22
N THR A 111 -4.07 -8.81 13.28
CA THR A 111 -4.58 -7.60 12.61
C THR A 111 -5.07 -7.88 11.18
N GLY A 112 -5.44 -9.13 10.87
CA GLY A 112 -5.82 -9.52 9.50
C GLY A 112 -7.03 -8.74 8.95
N HIS A 113 -7.96 -8.33 9.83
CA HIS A 113 -9.05 -7.43 9.48
C HIS A 113 -8.54 -6.08 8.97
N ASP A 114 -7.60 -5.47 9.69
CA ASP A 114 -7.04 -4.17 9.34
C ASP A 114 -6.22 -4.25 8.06
N ASN A 115 -5.47 -5.35 7.85
CA ASN A 115 -4.73 -5.55 6.61
C ASN A 115 -5.66 -5.58 5.38
N VAL A 116 -6.76 -6.36 5.46
CA VAL A 116 -7.74 -6.45 4.37
C VAL A 116 -8.42 -5.10 4.15
N ARG A 117 -8.77 -4.39 5.23
CA ARG A 117 -9.37 -3.06 5.13
C ARG A 117 -8.43 -2.05 4.48
N SER A 118 -7.15 -2.04 4.85
CA SER A 118 -6.14 -1.17 4.22
C SER A 118 -5.94 -1.49 2.74
N ILE A 119 -6.03 -2.76 2.33
CA ILE A 119 -6.00 -3.14 0.91
C ILE A 119 -7.24 -2.61 0.17
N ALA A 120 -8.42 -2.70 0.78
CA ALA A 120 -9.66 -2.22 0.17
C ALA A 120 -9.74 -0.68 0.09
N ASN A 121 -9.04 0.03 0.97
CA ASN A 121 -8.95 1.49 0.96
C ASN A 121 -8.00 2.03 -0.11
N LEU A 122 -7.01 1.22 -0.54
CA LEU A 122 -5.99 1.58 -1.53
C LEU A 122 -6.57 1.50 -2.95
#